data_AF-A0A6V7JY36-F1
#
_entry.id   AF-A0A6V7JY36-F1
#
_cell.length_a   1.000
_cell.length_b   1.000
_cell.length_c   1.000
_cell.angle_alpha   90.00
_cell.angle_beta   90.00
_cell.angle_gamma   90.00
#
_symmetry.space_group_name_H-M   'P 1'
#
loop_
_entity.id
_entity.type
_entity.pdbx_description
1 polymer ?
#
loop_
_entity_poly.entity_id
_entity_poly.type
_entity_poly.pdbx_seq_one_letter_code
_entity_poly.pdbx_strand_id
1 'polypeptide(L)' 'LADGGSIDGDQPNKRPRTTITAKQLETLKLAYNNSPKPARHVREQLSQDTGLDMRVVQVWFQN' A
#
# COMPACT_ATOMS: atom_id res chain seq x y z
N LEU A 1 26.22 -22.55 -12.43
CA LEU A 1 25.97 -21.19 -11.91
C LEU A 1 24.66 -21.26 -11.13
N ALA A 2 24.69 -21.03 -9.82
CA ALA A 2 23.49 -21.04 -8.98
C ALA A 2 22.76 -19.71 -9.11
N ASP A 3 21.44 -19.74 -9.28
CA ASP A 3 20.54 -18.77 -8.69
C ASP A 3 19.31 -19.52 -8.18
N GLY A 4 19.19 -19.55 -6.86
CA GLY A 4 18.09 -20.15 -6.13
C GLY A 4 17.56 -19.12 -5.14
N GLY A 5 16.23 -19.05 -5.08
CA GLY A 5 15.46 -18.27 -4.11
C GLY A 5 14.77 -17.06 -4.77
N SER A 6 13.45 -16.89 -4.74
CA SER A 6 12.56 -17.19 -3.62
C SER A 6 11.11 -17.29 -4.10
N ILE A 7 10.47 -18.40 -3.73
CA ILE A 7 9.07 -18.55 -3.32
C ILE A 7 8.23 -17.27 -3.20
N ASP A 8 7.03 -17.29 -3.78
CA ASP A 8 5.77 -16.72 -3.26
C ASP A 8 4.68 -17.15 -4.28
N GLY A 9 4.18 -18.39 -4.26
CA GLY A 9 3.47 -18.92 -3.10
C GLY A 9 2.03 -18.39 -3.12
N ASP A 10 1.17 -19.12 -3.83
CA ASP A 10 -0.23 -19.37 -3.53
C ASP A 10 -0.80 -18.71 -2.25
N GLN A 11 -1.82 -17.85 -2.41
CA GLN A 11 -3.08 -17.96 -1.67
C GLN A 11 -4.06 -16.82 -2.02
N PRO A 12 -5.35 -17.11 -2.24
CA PRO A 12 -6.43 -16.13 -2.06
C PRO A 12 -6.63 -15.86 -0.56
N ASN A 13 -5.57 -15.44 0.14
CA ASN A 13 -5.67 -14.97 1.50
C ASN A 13 -6.29 -13.58 1.40
N LYS A 14 -7.63 -13.54 1.52
CA LYS A 14 -8.40 -12.31 1.65
C LYS A 14 -7.81 -11.55 2.83
N ARG A 15 -6.83 -10.68 2.54
CA ARG A 15 -6.16 -9.83 3.51
C ARG A 15 -7.27 -9.23 4.38
N PRO A 16 -7.15 -9.29 5.72
CA PRO A 16 -8.20 -8.80 6.60
C PRO A 16 -8.56 -7.39 6.15
N ARG A 17 -9.86 -7.11 6.00
CA ARG A 17 -10.35 -5.79 5.58
C ARG A 17 -9.68 -4.76 6.47
N THR A 18 -8.76 -4.00 5.89
CA THR A 18 -7.98 -3.03 6.64
C THR A 18 -8.87 -1.83 6.90
N THR A 19 -9.20 -1.60 8.16
CA THR A 19 -9.95 -0.41 8.57
C THR A 19 -9.01 0.78 8.53
N ILE A 20 -9.24 1.70 7.58
CA ILE A 20 -8.47 2.95 7.48
C ILE A 20 -9.01 3.91 8.55
N THR A 21 -8.19 4.22 9.54
CA THR A 21 -8.47 5.20 10.59
C THR A 21 -8.37 6.63 10.06
N ALA A 22 -8.98 7.59 10.77
CA ALA A 22 -8.94 9.01 10.39
C ALA A 22 -7.50 9.52 10.17
N LYS A 23 -6.58 9.18 11.08
CA LYS A 23 -5.17 9.55 10.99
C LYS A 23 -4.50 9.02 9.71
N GLN A 24 -4.74 7.75 9.35
CA GLN A 24 -4.20 7.16 8.12
C GLN A 24 -4.81 7.84 6.88
N LEU A 25 -6.10 8.17 6.93
CA LEU A 25 -6.83 8.87 5.88
C LEU A 25 -6.28 10.29 5.67
N GLU A 26 -5.91 11.00 6.73
CA GLU A 26 -5.26 12.30 6.66
C GLU A 26 -3.90 12.22 5.94
N THR A 27 -3.06 11.23 6.28
CA THR A 27 -1.79 10.99 5.58
C THR A 27 -2.01 10.72 4.08
N LEU A 28 -2.98 9.87 3.74
CA LEU A 28 -3.30 9.55 2.34
C LEU A 28 -3.82 10.78 1.58
N LYS A 29 -4.71 11.57 2.19
CA LYS A 29 -5.22 12.82 1.62
C LYS A 29 -4.13 13.88 1.43
N LEU A 30 -3.23 14.02 2.40
CA LEU A 30 -2.11 14.95 2.30
C LEU A 30 -1.23 14.59 1.10
N ALA A 31 -0.91 13.31 0.93
CA ALA A 31 -0.14 12.85 -0.22
C ALA A 31 -0.90 12.99 -1.54
N TYR A 32 -2.21 12.74 -1.54
CA TYR A 32 -3.07 12.95 -2.72
C TYR A 32 -3.10 14.41 -3.18
N ASN A 33 -3.19 15.35 -2.23
CA ASN A 33 -3.18 16.78 -2.54
C ASN A 33 -1.84 17.23 -3.15
N ASN A 34 -0.73 16.59 -2.78
CA ASN A 34 0.58 16.84 -3.35
C ASN A 34 0.80 16.13 -4.70
N SER A 35 0.28 14.91 -4.84
CA SER A 35 0.49 14.07 -6.02
C SER A 35 -0.68 13.10 -6.19
N PRO A 36 -1.64 13.39 -7.08
CA PRO A 36 -2.82 12.53 -7.30
C PRO A 36 -2.44 11.18 -7.95
N LYS A 37 -1.24 11.09 -8.54
CA LYS A 37 -0.65 9.84 -9.04
C LYS A 37 0.70 9.60 -8.35
N PRO A 38 0.70 9.19 -7.07
CA PRO A 38 1.94 8.96 -6.34
C PRO A 38 2.76 7.87 -7.05
N ALA A 39 4.06 8.09 -7.19
CA ALA A 39 4.99 7.09 -7.69
C ALA A 39 5.06 5.88 -6.74
N ARG A 40 5.61 4.76 -7.21
CA ARG A 40 5.72 3.51 -6.41
C ARG A 40 6.37 3.75 -5.05
N HIS A 41 7.45 4.55 -5.01
CA HIS A 41 8.16 4.87 -3.76
C HIS A 41 7.27 5.65 -2.77
N VAL A 42 6.44 6.59 -3.25
CA VAL A 42 5.52 7.34 -2.40
C VAL A 42 4.46 6.41 -1.80
N ARG A 43 3.92 5.49 -2.61
CA ARG A 43 2.94 4.50 -2.12
C ARG A 43 3.54 3.55 -1.09
N GLU A 44 4.79 3.13 -1.32
CA GLU A 44 5.55 2.30 -0.36
C GLU A 44 5.80 3.03 0.95
N GLN A 45 6.15 4.32 0.88
CA GLN A 45 6.32 5.16 2.06
C GLN A 45 5.00 5.36 2.81
N LEU A 46 3.89 5.60 2.09
CA LEU A 46 2.56 5.73 2.69
C LEU A 46 2.11 4.43 3.34
N SER A 47 2.37 3.29 2.72
CA SER A 47 2.10 1.96 3.28
C SER A 47 2.85 1.76 4.59
N GLN A 48 4.14 2.15 4.65
CA GLN A 48 4.94 2.08 5.88
C GLN A 48 4.46 3.07 6.95
N ASP A 49 4.20 4.32 6.59
CA ASP A 49 3.80 5.39 7.52
C ASP A 49 2.41 5.15 8.12
N THR A 50 1.48 4.71 7.27
CA THR A 50 0.12 4.36 7.70
C THR A 50 0.03 2.95 8.28
N GLY A 51 1.04 2.09 8.09
CA GLY A 51 0.96 0.65 8.39
C GLY A 51 -0.10 -0.09 7.57
N LEU A 52 -0.59 0.51 6.49
CA LEU A 52 -1.55 -0.11 5.57
C LEU A 52 -0.82 -0.93 4.53
N ASP A 53 -1.48 -1.95 4.01
CA ASP A 53 -0.93 -2.73 2.92
C ASP A 53 -0.78 -1.90 1.63
N MET A 54 0.26 -2.16 0.83
CA MET A 54 0.47 -1.53 -0.47
C MET A 54 -0.79 -1.62 -1.35
N ARG A 55 -1.52 -2.74 -1.29
CA ARG A 55 -2.77 -2.90 -2.04
C ARG A 55 -3.87 -1.96 -1.56
N VAL A 56 -4.00 -1.71 -0.26
CA VAL A 56 -5.00 -0.79 0.29
C VAL A 56 -4.71 0.64 -0.12
N VAL A 57 -3.44 1.06 -0.01
CA VAL A 57 -2.99 2.38 -0.50
C VAL A 57 -3.28 2.49 -2.01
N GLN A 58 -2.91 1.48 -2.79
CA GLN A 58 -3.14 1.50 -4.23
C GLN A 58 -4.63 1.54 -4.60
N VAL A 59 -5.49 0.79 -3.91
CA VAL A 59 -6.95 0.81 -4.12
C VAL A 59 -7.50 2.18 -3.72
N TRP A 60 -7.07 2.75 -2.59
CA TRP A 60 -7.53 4.07 -2.13
C TRP A 60 -7.21 5.18 -3.14
N PHE A 61 -6.02 5.18 -3.75
CA PHE A 61 -5.65 6.14 -4.81
C PHE A 61 -6.34 5.88 -6.16
N GLN A 62 -7.01 4.74 -6.33
CA GLN A 62 -7.78 4.40 -7.54
C GLN A 62 -9.31 4.59 -7.36
N ASN A 63 -9.79 4.74 -6.11
CA ASN A 63 -11.19 5.09 -5.83
C ASN A 63 -11.37 6.60 -5.93
#